data_AF-A0AB40C0G5-F1
#
_entry.id   AF-A0AB40C0G5-F1
#
_cell.length_a   1.000
_cell.length_b   1.000
_cell.length_c   1.000
_cell.angle_alpha   90.00
_cell.angle_beta   90.00
_cell.angle_gamma   90.00
#
_symmetry.space_group_name_H-M   'P 1'
#
loop_
_entity.id
_entity.type
_entity.pdbx_description
1 polymer ?
#
loop_
_entity_poly.entity_id
_entity_poly.type
_entity_poly.pdbx_seq_one_letter_code
_entity_poly.pdbx_strand_id
1 'polypeptide(L)'
;MWIWGSLAFPFTSNREEALWKEEIWRLELLVDEIDPAILQWVTEGRHVCLYGGDNLDWIRRFTTTMRRVAQDARVPLEMVYVGRSNPKEKVKRAMSVIAAEKLSGYWTDVAMIWFFWVRLESMWHSKMQHGRTVEDDPIMQEVMQILSFDGSEEGWAVISRGSVEVLKSQGKKLLDCLMEYDTWKGTVELEGFIPALGKALLPYQTHEHCTRLILPGETGKFGEKIVCAECKKPMEKYVLYRCCTD
;
A
#
# COMPACT_ATOMS: atom_id res chain seq x y z
N MET A 1 -5.85 -19.66 4.17
CA MET A 1 -7.13 -19.34 3.48
C MET A 1 -7.16 -17.89 2.96
N TRP A 2 -6.49 -16.94 3.63
CA TRP A 2 -6.63 -15.50 3.34
C TRP A 2 -5.88 -14.94 2.11
N ILE A 3 -4.98 -15.71 1.49
CA ILE A 3 -4.16 -15.24 0.34
C ILE A 3 -4.66 -15.85 -0.97
N TRP A 4 -4.95 -17.15 -0.96
CA TRP A 4 -5.18 -17.93 -2.19
C TRP A 4 -6.60 -18.49 -2.31
N GLY A 5 -7.46 -18.29 -1.31
CA GLY A 5 -8.81 -18.85 -1.29
C GLY A 5 -8.82 -20.35 -1.63
N SER A 6 -9.61 -20.72 -2.63
CA SER A 6 -9.76 -22.10 -3.12
C SER A 6 -8.55 -22.59 -3.94
N LEU A 7 -7.73 -21.70 -4.51
CA LEU A 7 -6.56 -22.06 -5.32
C LEU A 7 -5.49 -22.82 -4.52
N ALA A 8 -5.49 -22.61 -3.19
CA ALA A 8 -4.60 -23.32 -2.28
C ALA A 8 -5.00 -24.79 -2.04
N PHE A 9 -6.18 -25.25 -2.43
CA PHE A 9 -6.57 -26.67 -2.29
C PHE A 9 -5.52 -27.58 -2.97
N PRO A 10 -5.02 -28.66 -2.33
CA PRO A 10 -5.49 -29.31 -1.09
C PRO A 10 -4.90 -28.75 0.23
N PHE A 11 -4.55 -27.46 0.26
CA PHE A 11 -4.05 -26.71 1.42
C PHE A 11 -2.74 -27.27 2.01
N THR A 12 -1.82 -27.69 1.14
CA THR A 12 -0.49 -28.18 1.53
C THR A 12 0.56 -27.08 1.37
N SER A 13 1.62 -27.14 2.18
CA SER A 13 2.76 -26.22 2.08
C SER A 13 3.38 -26.21 0.68
N ASN A 14 3.51 -27.39 0.04
CA ASN A 14 4.04 -27.51 -1.32
C ASN A 14 3.14 -26.80 -2.35
N ARG A 15 1.81 -26.86 -2.19
CA ARG A 15 0.88 -26.18 -3.09
C ARG A 15 0.98 -24.67 -2.94
N GLU A 16 1.06 -24.18 -1.70
CA GLU A 16 1.25 -22.76 -1.42
C GLU A 16 2.60 -22.25 -1.96
N GLU A 17 3.68 -23.02 -1.81
CA GLU A 17 4.98 -22.68 -2.37
C GLU A 17 4.96 -22.60 -3.90
N ALA A 18 4.23 -23.51 -4.56
CA ALA A 18 4.04 -23.47 -6.01
C ALA A 18 3.28 -22.21 -6.46
N LEU A 19 2.21 -21.82 -5.76
CA LEU A 19 1.49 -20.58 -6.04
C LEU A 19 2.40 -19.35 -5.87
N TRP A 20 3.21 -19.32 -4.81
CA TRP A 20 4.17 -18.24 -4.61
C TRP A 20 5.25 -18.14 -5.68
N LYS A 21 5.60 -19.24 -6.35
CA LYS A 21 6.57 -19.26 -7.45
C LYS A 21 5.99 -18.74 -8.76
N GLU A 22 4.68 -18.89 -8.95
CA GLU A 22 3.96 -18.43 -10.15
C GLU A 22 3.49 -16.98 -10.02
N GLU A 23 3.35 -16.49 -8.79
CA GLU A 23 2.83 -15.15 -8.53
C GLU A 23 3.90 -14.05 -8.63
N ILE A 24 3.45 -12.87 -9.06
CA ILE A 24 4.25 -11.65 -9.12
C ILE A 24 3.59 -10.53 -8.31
N TRP A 25 4.35 -9.48 -8.02
CA TRP A 25 3.77 -8.29 -7.42
C TRP A 25 2.90 -7.53 -8.42
N ARG A 26 1.61 -7.43 -8.13
CA ARG A 26 0.61 -6.77 -8.96
C ARG A 26 -0.56 -6.26 -8.12
N LEU A 27 -1.31 -5.29 -8.65
CA LEU A 27 -2.44 -4.71 -7.89
C LEU A 27 -3.52 -5.74 -7.56
N GLU A 28 -3.73 -6.73 -8.43
CA GLU A 28 -4.71 -7.81 -8.20
C GLU A 28 -4.32 -8.69 -7.03
N LEU A 29 -3.03 -8.89 -6.75
CA LEU A 29 -2.59 -9.64 -5.57
C LEU A 29 -2.99 -8.91 -4.27
N LEU A 30 -2.89 -7.58 -4.30
CA LEU A 30 -3.23 -6.68 -3.18
C LEU A 30 -4.72 -6.61 -2.91
N VAL A 31 -5.52 -6.40 -3.96
CA VAL A 31 -6.97 -6.16 -3.86
C VAL A 31 -7.75 -7.47 -3.85
N ASP A 32 -7.32 -8.45 -4.65
CA ASP A 32 -8.00 -9.73 -4.81
C ASP A 32 -9.50 -9.55 -5.05
N GLU A 33 -10.35 -10.40 -4.47
CA GLU A 33 -11.81 -10.30 -4.59
C GLU A 33 -12.44 -9.25 -3.65
N ILE A 34 -11.65 -8.41 -2.96
CA ILE A 34 -12.19 -7.40 -2.03
C ILE A 34 -13.05 -6.39 -2.77
N ASP A 35 -12.57 -5.92 -3.94
CA ASP A 35 -13.25 -4.89 -4.72
C ASP A 35 -13.17 -5.21 -6.23
N PRO A 36 -14.22 -5.84 -6.79
CA PRO A 36 -14.27 -6.19 -8.20
C PRO A 36 -14.18 -4.98 -9.14
N ALA A 37 -14.57 -3.78 -8.70
CA ALA A 37 -14.49 -2.58 -9.53
C ALA A 37 -13.04 -2.19 -9.81
N ILE A 38 -12.16 -2.33 -8.81
CA ILE A 38 -10.72 -2.09 -9.00
C ILE A 38 -10.13 -3.08 -10.01
N LEU A 39 -10.48 -4.38 -9.93
CA LEU A 39 -10.02 -5.38 -10.89
C LEU A 39 -10.48 -5.08 -12.33
N GLN A 40 -11.70 -4.57 -12.48
CA GLN A 40 -12.21 -4.12 -13.77
C GLN A 40 -11.39 -2.94 -14.31
N TRP A 41 -11.10 -1.93 -13.50
CA TRP A 41 -10.30 -0.78 -13.92
C TRP A 41 -8.87 -1.16 -14.33
N VAL A 42 -8.29 -2.13 -13.64
CA VAL A 42 -6.99 -2.72 -14.01
C VAL A 42 -7.05 -3.36 -15.39
N THR A 43 -8.10 -4.14 -15.67
CA THR A 43 -8.32 -4.78 -16.98
C THR A 43 -8.53 -3.75 -18.09
N GLU A 44 -9.19 -2.63 -17.79
CA GLU A 44 -9.39 -1.50 -18.71
C GLU A 44 -8.13 -0.65 -18.91
N GLY A 45 -7.02 -0.95 -18.21
CA GLY A 45 -5.77 -0.20 -18.30
C GLY A 45 -5.83 1.20 -17.68
N ARG A 46 -6.80 1.46 -16.79
CA ARG A 46 -6.88 2.72 -16.04
C ARG A 46 -5.75 2.79 -15.00
N HIS A 47 -5.51 4.00 -14.51
CA HIS A 47 -4.65 4.20 -13.35
C HIS A 47 -5.50 4.08 -12.08
N VAL A 48 -5.05 3.26 -11.14
CA VAL A 48 -5.73 3.08 -9.85
C VAL A 48 -4.80 3.57 -8.75
N CYS A 49 -5.30 4.44 -7.88
CA CYS A 49 -4.58 4.90 -6.70
C CYS A 49 -5.33 4.44 -5.44
N LEU A 50 -4.78 3.46 -4.75
CA LEU A 50 -5.18 3.09 -3.41
C LEU A 50 -4.44 3.99 -2.42
N TYR A 51 -5.14 4.56 -1.46
CA TYR A 51 -4.50 5.39 -0.45
C TYR A 51 -5.14 5.23 0.93
N GLY A 52 -4.37 5.50 1.96
CA GLY A 52 -4.75 5.24 3.34
C GLY A 52 -4.09 6.19 4.33
N GLY A 53 -4.60 6.22 5.55
CA GLY A 53 -4.19 7.14 6.63
C GLY A 53 -5.38 7.78 7.35
N ASP A 54 -5.12 8.49 8.45
CA ASP A 54 -6.14 9.11 9.30
C ASP A 54 -6.02 10.64 9.44
N ASN A 55 -5.03 11.24 8.76
CA ASN A 55 -4.87 12.69 8.71
C ASN A 55 -5.78 13.30 7.62
N LEU A 56 -6.87 13.95 8.04
CA LEU A 56 -7.87 14.54 7.14
C LEU A 56 -7.29 15.64 6.25
N ASP A 57 -6.39 16.47 6.77
CA ASP A 57 -5.80 17.56 6.01
C ASP A 57 -4.88 17.03 4.91
N TRP A 58 -4.12 15.98 5.23
CA TRP A 58 -3.36 15.25 4.22
C TRP A 58 -4.28 14.62 3.17
N ILE A 59 -5.35 13.93 3.56
CA ILE A 59 -6.30 13.30 2.61
C ILE A 59 -6.86 14.34 1.62
N ARG A 60 -7.31 15.50 2.11
CA ARG A 60 -7.84 16.58 1.26
C ARG A 60 -6.79 17.11 0.29
N ARG A 61 -5.60 17.43 0.81
CA ARG A 61 -4.50 17.96 -0.01
C ARG A 61 -4.06 16.93 -1.05
N PHE A 62 -3.88 15.69 -0.65
CA PHE A 62 -3.46 14.59 -1.51
C PHE A 62 -4.45 14.35 -2.65
N THR A 63 -5.73 14.12 -2.34
CA THR A 63 -6.75 13.85 -3.37
C THR A 63 -6.93 15.02 -4.33
N THR A 64 -6.86 16.26 -3.84
CA THR A 64 -6.96 17.46 -4.69
C THR A 64 -5.75 17.60 -5.61
N THR A 65 -4.53 17.48 -5.07
CA THR A 65 -3.29 17.58 -5.86
C THR A 65 -3.19 16.45 -6.87
N MET A 66 -3.44 15.20 -6.46
CA MET A 66 -3.38 14.03 -7.34
C MET A 66 -4.38 14.15 -8.50
N ARG A 67 -5.61 14.61 -8.23
CA ARG A 67 -6.61 14.87 -9.28
C ARG A 67 -6.14 15.95 -10.26
N ARG A 68 -5.60 17.07 -9.76
CA ARG A 68 -5.04 18.13 -10.61
C ARG A 68 -3.93 17.58 -11.51
N VAL A 69 -2.99 16.83 -10.93
CA VAL A 69 -1.87 16.24 -11.66
C VAL A 69 -2.36 15.25 -12.72
N ALA A 70 -3.31 14.38 -12.39
CA ALA A 70 -3.87 13.42 -13.34
C ALA A 70 -4.63 14.12 -14.49
N GLN A 71 -5.36 15.20 -14.20
CA GLN A 71 -6.03 16.00 -15.22
C GLN A 71 -5.04 16.66 -16.18
N ASP A 72 -3.97 17.27 -15.66
CA ASP A 72 -2.93 17.91 -16.47
C ASP A 72 -2.15 16.86 -17.29
N ALA A 73 -1.84 15.71 -16.70
CA ALA A 73 -1.23 14.55 -17.36
C ALA A 73 -2.16 13.82 -18.35
N ARG A 74 -3.46 14.15 -18.39
CA ARG A 74 -4.51 13.45 -19.15
C ARG A 74 -4.58 11.95 -18.85
N VAL A 75 -4.40 11.60 -17.58
CA VAL A 75 -4.40 10.24 -17.07
C VAL A 75 -5.79 9.87 -16.55
N PRO A 76 -6.40 8.76 -17.01
CA PRO A 76 -7.64 8.25 -16.43
C PRO A 76 -7.34 7.63 -15.06
N LEU A 77 -7.56 8.41 -14.00
CA LEU A 77 -7.25 8.04 -12.61
C LEU A 77 -8.52 7.74 -11.82
N GLU A 78 -8.55 6.57 -11.20
CA GLU A 78 -9.51 6.19 -10.16
C GLU A 78 -8.79 6.17 -8.81
N MET A 79 -9.33 6.88 -7.82
CA MET A 79 -8.77 6.92 -6.46
C MET A 79 -9.70 6.21 -5.49
N VAL A 80 -9.16 5.34 -4.63
CA VAL A 80 -9.92 4.62 -3.61
C VAL A 80 -9.23 4.72 -2.26
N TYR A 81 -9.97 5.20 -1.26
CA TYR A 81 -9.54 5.16 0.13
C TYR A 81 -9.74 3.76 0.72
N VAL A 82 -8.65 3.17 1.20
CA VAL A 82 -8.59 1.81 1.75
C VAL A 82 -8.25 1.77 3.24
N GLY A 83 -8.30 2.92 3.92
CA GLY A 83 -8.18 2.99 5.37
C GLY A 83 -6.76 2.78 5.91
N ARG A 84 -6.68 2.27 7.14
CA ARG A 84 -5.43 1.96 7.87
C ARG A 84 -5.62 0.67 8.69
N SER A 85 -4.55 0.00 9.09
CA SER A 85 -4.58 -1.35 9.73
C SER A 85 -5.40 -1.42 11.01
N ASN A 86 -5.56 -0.28 11.70
CA ASN A 86 -6.37 -0.16 12.89
C ASN A 86 -7.63 0.69 12.61
N PRO A 87 -8.72 0.08 12.14
CA PRO A 87 -9.94 0.79 11.78
C PRO A 87 -10.70 1.26 13.03
N LYS A 88 -10.30 2.43 13.54
CA LYS A 88 -10.96 3.14 14.65
C LYS A 88 -11.92 4.21 14.14
N GLU A 89 -12.52 4.96 15.07
CA GLU A 89 -13.35 6.14 14.80
C GLU A 89 -12.71 7.11 13.79
N LYS A 90 -11.38 7.25 13.80
CA LYS A 90 -10.66 8.09 12.82
C LYS A 90 -10.86 7.65 11.37
N VAL A 91 -10.90 6.34 11.08
CA VAL A 91 -11.14 5.83 9.72
C VAL A 91 -12.58 6.10 9.29
N LYS A 92 -13.55 5.88 10.19
CA LYS A 92 -14.96 6.21 9.92
C LYS A 92 -15.15 7.70 9.68
N ARG A 93 -14.44 8.55 10.42
CA ARG A 93 -14.43 10.01 10.22
C ARG A 93 -13.84 10.37 8.86
N ALA A 94 -12.72 9.76 8.47
CA ALA A 94 -12.13 9.96 7.15
C ALA A 94 -13.09 9.53 6.02
N MET A 95 -13.72 8.37 6.12
CA MET A 95 -14.74 7.91 5.17
C MET A 95 -15.91 8.90 5.07
N SER A 96 -16.40 9.41 6.20
CA SER A 96 -17.49 10.39 6.24
C SER A 96 -17.11 11.69 5.53
N VAL A 97 -15.88 12.18 5.74
CA VAL A 97 -15.35 13.37 5.06
C VAL A 97 -15.19 13.12 3.56
N ILE A 98 -14.62 11.98 3.16
CA ILE A 98 -14.44 11.61 1.75
C ILE A 98 -15.79 11.54 1.03
N ALA A 99 -16.81 10.95 1.66
CA ALA A 99 -18.15 10.85 1.13
C ALA A 99 -18.82 12.24 0.99
N ALA A 100 -18.73 13.07 2.04
CA ALA A 100 -19.35 14.40 2.06
C ALA A 100 -18.71 15.37 1.06
N GLU A 101 -17.37 15.38 0.98
CA GLU A 101 -16.60 16.26 0.10
C GLU A 101 -16.37 15.67 -1.30
N LYS A 102 -16.81 14.42 -1.55
CA LYS A 102 -16.65 13.69 -2.82
C LYS A 102 -15.19 13.62 -3.28
N LEU A 103 -14.29 13.33 -2.34
CA LEU A 103 -12.85 13.39 -2.58
C LEU A 103 -12.34 12.24 -3.46
N SER A 104 -13.01 11.09 -3.48
CA SER A 104 -12.60 9.85 -4.15
C SER A 104 -13.65 8.75 -3.95
N GLY A 105 -13.42 7.57 -4.52
CA GLY A 105 -14.06 6.34 -4.06
C GLY A 105 -13.51 5.91 -2.69
N TYR A 106 -14.22 5.07 -1.98
CA TYR A 106 -13.80 4.54 -0.68
C TYR A 106 -14.48 3.20 -0.41
N TRP A 107 -13.82 2.34 0.36
CA TRP A 107 -14.45 1.12 0.85
C TRP A 107 -15.47 1.45 1.93
N THR A 108 -16.73 1.13 1.67
CA THR A 108 -17.86 1.46 2.54
C THR A 108 -17.94 0.57 3.77
N ASP A 109 -17.42 -0.66 3.70
CA ASP A 109 -17.42 -1.61 4.80
C ASP A 109 -16.03 -1.68 5.45
N VAL A 110 -16.00 -1.52 6.77
CA VAL A 110 -14.79 -1.67 7.59
C VAL A 110 -14.22 -3.09 7.49
N ALA A 111 -15.06 -4.09 7.21
CA ALA A 111 -14.61 -5.45 6.94
C ALA A 111 -13.67 -5.53 5.72
N MET A 112 -13.94 -4.77 4.65
CA MET A 112 -13.06 -4.74 3.46
C MET A 112 -11.66 -4.21 3.82
N ILE A 113 -11.62 -3.12 4.59
CA ILE A 113 -10.37 -2.54 5.11
C ILE A 113 -9.63 -3.58 5.96
N TRP A 114 -10.34 -4.22 6.89
CA TRP A 114 -9.75 -5.25 7.74
C TRP A 114 -9.19 -6.43 6.94
N PHE A 115 -9.94 -6.94 5.95
CA PHE A 115 -9.48 -8.02 5.08
C PHE A 115 -8.21 -7.68 4.31
N PHE A 116 -8.11 -6.46 3.79
CA PHE A 116 -6.92 -5.99 3.09
C PHE A 116 -5.66 -6.06 3.97
N TRP A 117 -5.74 -5.56 5.20
CA TRP A 117 -4.59 -5.55 6.11
C TRP A 117 -4.24 -6.95 6.62
N VAL A 118 -5.23 -7.76 7.00
CA VAL A 118 -5.01 -9.16 7.43
C VAL A 118 -4.43 -10.00 6.31
N ARG A 119 -4.81 -9.73 5.06
CA ARG A 119 -4.25 -10.39 3.88
C ARG A 119 -2.77 -10.05 3.73
N LEU A 120 -2.37 -8.77 3.83
CA LEU A 120 -0.96 -8.37 3.80
C LEU A 120 -0.14 -9.04 4.92
N GLU A 121 -0.67 -9.05 6.14
CA GLU A 121 -0.03 -9.74 7.28
C GLU A 121 0.10 -11.25 7.00
N SER A 122 -0.94 -11.87 6.44
CA SER A 122 -0.92 -13.28 6.05
C SER A 122 0.12 -13.58 4.98
N MET A 123 0.27 -12.73 3.96
CA MET A 123 1.29 -12.85 2.92
C MET A 123 2.69 -12.83 3.53
N TRP A 124 2.94 -11.87 4.42
CA TRP A 124 4.21 -11.77 5.12
C TRP A 124 4.50 -13.01 5.97
N HIS A 125 3.52 -13.47 6.75
CA HIS A 125 3.66 -14.69 7.56
C HIS A 125 3.93 -15.94 6.73
N SER A 126 3.19 -16.12 5.63
CA SER A 126 3.36 -17.26 4.72
C SER A 126 4.77 -17.27 4.13
N LYS A 127 5.23 -16.15 3.57
CA LYS A 127 6.60 -16.02 3.01
C LYS A 127 7.68 -16.32 4.06
N MET A 128 7.53 -15.81 5.27
CA MET A 128 8.47 -16.06 6.36
C MET A 128 8.52 -17.53 6.79
N GLN A 129 7.38 -18.23 6.81
CA GLN A 129 7.33 -19.68 7.11
C GLN A 129 8.05 -20.52 6.05
N HIS A 130 8.04 -20.06 4.79
CA HIS A 130 8.81 -20.65 3.69
C HIS A 130 10.28 -20.19 3.66
N GLY A 131 10.78 -19.56 4.73
CA GLY A 131 12.17 -19.14 4.88
C GLY A 131 12.58 -17.96 3.99
N ARG A 132 11.61 -17.21 3.45
CA ARG A 132 11.89 -16.01 2.64
C ARG A 132 12.23 -14.81 3.54
N THR A 133 13.09 -13.95 3.01
CA THR A 133 13.56 -12.72 3.65
C THR A 133 13.24 -11.52 2.76
N VAL A 134 13.38 -10.31 3.30
CA VAL A 134 13.17 -9.05 2.59
C VAL A 134 14.25 -8.79 1.54
N GLU A 135 15.40 -9.44 1.69
CA GLU A 135 16.51 -9.42 0.74
C GLU A 135 16.26 -10.32 -0.46
N ASP A 136 15.64 -11.49 -0.23
CA ASP A 136 15.58 -12.56 -1.23
C ASP A 136 14.21 -12.70 -1.92
N ASP A 137 13.16 -12.05 -1.41
CA ASP A 137 11.80 -12.13 -1.96
C ASP A 137 11.21 -10.73 -2.24
N PRO A 138 10.98 -10.38 -3.52
CA PRO A 138 10.48 -9.05 -3.89
C PRO A 138 9.06 -8.82 -3.37
N ILE A 139 8.18 -9.82 -3.36
CA ILE A 139 6.82 -9.67 -2.82
C ILE A 139 6.89 -9.38 -1.31
N MET A 140 7.76 -10.07 -0.59
CA MET A 140 7.95 -9.82 0.84
C MET A 140 8.44 -8.39 1.12
N GLN A 141 9.37 -7.88 0.30
CA GLN A 141 9.81 -6.48 0.38
C GLN A 141 8.64 -5.52 0.16
N GLU A 142 7.82 -5.76 -0.86
CA GLU A 142 6.68 -4.91 -1.20
C GLU A 142 5.62 -4.87 -0.10
N VAL A 143 5.24 -6.04 0.42
CA VAL A 143 4.30 -6.19 1.55
C VAL A 143 4.82 -5.48 2.78
N MET A 144 6.09 -5.67 3.13
CA MET A 144 6.67 -5.04 4.32
C MET A 144 6.74 -3.52 4.22
N GLN A 145 6.95 -2.95 3.04
CA GLN A 145 6.89 -1.50 2.85
C GLN A 145 5.49 -0.96 3.11
N ILE A 146 4.42 -1.59 2.59
CA ILE A 146 3.03 -1.15 2.82
C ILE A 146 2.67 -1.26 4.30
N LEU A 147 2.97 -2.39 4.95
CA LEU A 147 2.73 -2.58 6.39
C LEU A 147 3.47 -1.53 7.23
N SER A 148 4.65 -1.12 6.77
CA SER A 148 5.44 -0.09 7.44
C SER A 148 4.89 1.32 7.26
N PHE A 149 4.28 1.63 6.12
CA PHE A 149 3.67 2.93 5.90
C PHE A 149 2.46 3.16 6.82
N ASP A 150 1.72 2.11 7.17
CA ASP A 150 0.62 2.22 8.12
C ASP A 150 1.04 2.66 9.52
N GLY A 151 2.28 2.36 9.91
CA GLY A 151 2.84 2.81 11.19
C GLY A 151 3.14 4.31 11.23
N SER A 152 3.11 5.00 10.09
CA SER A 152 3.29 6.44 9.94
C SER A 152 1.97 7.20 10.10
N GLU A 153 2.04 8.43 10.61
CA GLU A 153 0.88 9.35 10.66
C GLU A 153 0.74 10.20 9.37
N GLU A 154 1.61 9.96 8.38
CA GLU A 154 1.75 10.77 7.18
C GLU A 154 1.04 10.20 5.95
N GLY A 155 0.16 9.21 6.14
CA GLY A 155 -0.59 8.53 5.09
C GLY A 155 0.30 7.69 4.16
N TRP A 156 -0.33 7.04 3.19
CA TRP A 156 0.34 6.22 2.19
C TRP A 156 -0.48 6.09 0.92
N ALA A 157 0.18 5.78 -0.20
CA ALA A 157 -0.51 5.43 -1.43
C ALA A 157 0.24 4.39 -2.26
N VAL A 158 -0.53 3.60 -2.99
CA VAL A 158 -0.10 2.69 -4.04
C VAL A 158 -0.82 3.12 -5.31
N ILE A 159 -0.07 3.40 -6.37
CA ILE A 159 -0.59 3.82 -7.67
C ILE A 159 -0.17 2.76 -8.68
N SER A 160 -1.12 2.24 -9.44
CA SER A 160 -0.82 1.34 -10.54
C SER A 160 -1.35 1.83 -11.87
N ARG A 161 -0.78 1.30 -12.95
CA ARG A 161 -1.34 1.32 -14.30
C ARG A 161 -1.47 -0.12 -14.79
N GLY A 162 -2.70 -0.60 -14.93
CA GLY A 162 -2.94 -2.02 -15.17
C GLY A 162 -2.37 -2.90 -14.03
N SER A 163 -1.92 -4.11 -14.38
CA SER A 163 -1.56 -5.15 -13.41
C SER A 163 -0.18 -4.91 -12.77
N VAL A 164 0.85 -4.67 -13.58
CA VAL A 164 2.27 -4.81 -13.16
C VAL A 164 3.00 -3.51 -12.88
N GLU A 165 2.57 -2.38 -13.45
CA GLU A 165 3.21 -1.09 -13.18
C GLU A 165 2.67 -0.53 -11.87
N VAL A 166 3.27 -0.93 -10.75
CA VAL A 166 2.88 -0.51 -9.40
C VAL A 166 3.97 0.34 -8.77
N LEU A 167 3.59 1.51 -8.27
CA LEU A 167 4.41 2.43 -7.51
C LEU A 167 3.78 2.63 -6.14
N LYS A 168 4.59 2.70 -5.09
CA LYS A 168 4.13 2.95 -3.74
C LYS A 168 5.03 3.93 -3.03
N SER A 169 4.46 4.73 -2.14
CA SER A 169 5.20 5.74 -1.41
C SER A 169 4.48 6.15 -0.12
N GLN A 170 5.26 6.66 0.83
CA GLN A 170 4.73 7.36 1.99
C GLN A 170 3.98 8.62 1.53
N GLY A 171 2.85 8.88 2.15
CA GLY A 171 1.90 9.90 1.71
C GLY A 171 2.47 11.31 1.66
N LYS A 172 3.31 11.69 2.61
CA LYS A 172 3.98 13.01 2.61
C LYS A 172 4.99 13.16 1.47
N LYS A 173 5.91 12.20 1.32
CA LYS A 173 6.90 12.19 0.22
C LYS A 173 6.20 12.27 -1.14
N LEU A 174 5.13 11.49 -1.31
CA LEU A 174 4.34 11.51 -2.52
C LEU A 174 3.63 12.85 -2.75
N LEU A 175 3.02 13.43 -1.72
CA LEU A 175 2.36 14.73 -1.82
C LEU A 175 3.35 15.84 -2.20
N ASP A 176 4.53 15.88 -1.57
CA ASP A 176 5.56 16.88 -1.85
C ASP A 176 6.04 16.74 -3.31
N CYS A 177 6.31 15.52 -3.77
CA CYS A 177 6.67 15.24 -5.17
C CYS A 177 5.58 15.66 -6.17
N LEU A 178 4.30 15.41 -5.86
CA LEU A 178 3.17 15.81 -6.69
C LEU A 178 2.97 17.34 -6.71
N MET A 179 3.30 18.05 -5.63
CA MET A 179 3.27 19.52 -5.61
C MET A 179 4.30 20.12 -6.56
N GLU A 180 5.40 19.42 -6.82
CA GLU A 180 6.44 19.82 -7.77
C GLU A 180 6.20 19.29 -9.19
N TYR A 181 4.98 18.86 -9.53
CA TYR A 181 4.64 18.28 -10.84
C TYR A 181 5.11 19.10 -12.04
N ASP A 182 5.04 20.43 -11.95
CA ASP A 182 5.50 21.33 -13.02
C ASP A 182 6.98 21.14 -13.41
N THR A 183 7.81 20.60 -12.51
CA THR A 183 9.24 20.34 -12.75
C THR A 183 9.50 19.06 -13.54
N TRP A 184 8.60 18.07 -13.46
CA TRP A 184 8.80 16.74 -14.05
C TRP A 184 7.70 16.32 -15.02
N LYS A 185 6.67 17.15 -15.25
CA LYS A 185 5.58 16.88 -16.20
C LYS A 185 6.05 16.59 -17.62
N GLY A 186 7.18 17.17 -18.06
CA GLY A 186 7.77 16.89 -19.38
C GLY A 186 8.22 15.43 -19.55
N THR A 187 8.56 14.76 -18.44
CA THR A 187 8.95 13.33 -18.46
C THR A 187 7.73 12.42 -18.65
N VAL A 188 6.52 12.86 -18.26
CA VAL A 188 5.28 12.08 -18.42
C VAL A 188 4.97 11.82 -19.89
N GLU A 189 5.18 12.81 -20.76
CA GLU A 189 4.94 12.67 -22.20
C GLU A 189 5.91 11.67 -22.86
N LEU A 190 7.12 11.54 -22.33
CA LEU A 190 8.17 10.68 -22.88
C LEU A 190 8.09 9.25 -22.37
N GLU A 191 7.79 9.06 -21.08
CA GLU A 191 7.96 7.78 -20.39
C GLU A 191 6.67 7.22 -19.79
N GLY A 192 5.59 8.00 -19.80
CA GLY A 192 4.35 7.67 -19.11
C GLY A 192 4.36 8.11 -17.65
N PHE A 193 3.17 8.11 -17.05
CA PHE A 193 2.94 8.70 -15.74
C PHE A 193 3.64 7.96 -14.59
N ILE A 194 3.50 6.64 -14.51
CA ILE A 194 4.09 5.84 -13.42
C ILE A 194 5.63 5.88 -13.45
N PRO A 195 6.32 5.67 -14.59
CA PRO A 195 7.78 5.78 -14.63
C PRO A 195 8.30 7.18 -14.31
N ALA A 196 7.65 8.23 -14.83
CA ALA A 196 8.01 9.62 -14.55
C ALA A 196 7.87 9.95 -13.05
N LEU A 197 6.75 9.56 -12.43
CA LEU A 197 6.54 9.72 -10.99
C LEU A 197 7.58 8.95 -10.16
N GLY A 198 7.92 7.73 -10.59
CA GLY A 198 8.98 6.92 -9.96
C GLY A 198 10.33 7.64 -9.95
N LYS A 199 10.71 8.25 -11.07
CA LYS A 199 11.94 9.04 -11.17
C LYS A 199 11.88 10.31 -10.31
N ALA A 200 10.75 11.02 -10.33
CA ALA A 200 10.55 12.23 -9.54
C ALA A 200 10.56 11.97 -8.02
N LEU A 201 10.29 10.74 -7.59
CA LEU A 201 10.34 10.34 -6.18
C LEU A 201 11.75 9.94 -5.69
N LEU A 202 12.70 9.67 -6.57
CA LEU A 202 14.07 9.27 -6.17
C LEU A 202 14.73 10.25 -5.19
N PRO A 203 14.64 11.58 -5.37
CA PRO A 203 15.22 12.54 -4.41
C PRO A 203 14.59 12.47 -3.00
N TYR A 204 13.37 11.97 -2.89
CA TYR A 204 12.62 11.85 -1.64
C TYR A 204 12.92 10.52 -0.90
N GLN A 205 13.67 9.60 -1.53
CA GLN A 205 14.12 8.36 -0.91
C GLN A 205 15.37 8.64 -0.06
N THR A 206 15.18 9.11 1.16
CA THR A 206 16.29 9.36 2.11
C THR A 206 16.82 8.07 2.73
N HIS A 207 18.15 7.94 2.81
CA HIS A 207 18.80 6.86 3.58
C HIS A 207 18.56 6.97 5.08
N GLU A 208 18.31 8.18 5.57
CA GLU A 208 17.85 8.44 6.93
C GLU A 208 16.33 8.41 6.94
N HIS A 209 15.77 7.28 7.36
CA HIS A 209 14.34 7.13 7.62
C HIS A 209 14.14 6.32 8.90
N CYS A 210 13.14 6.73 9.69
CA CYS A 210 12.67 5.97 10.84
C CYS A 210 11.35 5.33 10.44
N THR A 211 11.45 4.11 9.91
CA THR A 211 10.30 3.33 9.48
C THR A 211 9.79 2.50 10.65
N ARG A 212 8.50 2.64 10.97
CA ARG A 212 7.88 1.95 12.10
C ARG A 212 6.95 0.86 11.59
N LEU A 213 7.31 -0.39 11.86
CA LEU A 213 6.42 -1.53 11.64
C LEU A 213 5.63 -1.81 12.92
N ILE A 214 4.30 -1.77 12.85
CA ILE A 214 3.42 -2.12 13.96
C ILE A 214 2.68 -3.39 13.58
N LEU A 215 2.93 -4.48 14.31
CA LEU A 215 2.29 -5.78 14.09
C LEU A 215 1.30 -6.05 15.23
N PRO A 216 0.04 -6.42 14.95
CA PRO A 216 -0.91 -6.80 16.00
C PRO A 216 -0.62 -8.22 16.54
N GLY A 217 -0.52 -8.38 17.87
CA GLY A 217 -0.53 -9.68 18.55
C GLY A 217 0.82 -10.25 19.05
N GLU A 218 0.77 -11.40 19.73
CA GLU A 218 1.93 -12.04 20.39
C GLU A 218 3.00 -12.44 19.38
N THR A 219 4.05 -11.62 19.32
CA THR A 219 5.25 -11.88 18.52
C THR A 219 6.18 -12.95 19.11
N GLY A 220 5.61 -13.96 19.76
CA GLY A 220 6.35 -15.02 20.46
C GLY A 220 6.98 -16.08 19.53
N LYS A 221 6.62 -16.10 18.25
CA LYS A 221 7.13 -17.09 17.26
C LYS A 221 8.02 -16.52 16.16
N PHE A 222 8.37 -15.23 16.23
CA PHE A 222 9.17 -14.58 15.18
C PHE A 222 10.65 -14.77 15.47
N GLY A 223 11.42 -15.15 14.45
CA GLY A 223 12.88 -15.05 14.49
C GLY A 223 13.27 -13.61 14.87
N GLU A 224 14.22 -13.46 15.79
CA GLU A 224 14.50 -12.21 16.52
C GLU A 224 14.99 -11.03 15.65
N LYS A 225 15.12 -11.19 14.33
CA LYS A 225 15.71 -10.20 13.42
C LYS A 225 14.77 -9.91 12.25
N ILE A 226 14.06 -8.79 12.34
CA ILE A 226 13.38 -8.16 11.21
C ILE A 226 14.33 -7.10 10.64
N VAL A 227 14.37 -6.98 9.33
CA VAL A 227 15.18 -5.98 8.60
C VAL A 227 14.26 -4.98 7.92
N CYS A 228 14.68 -3.71 7.86
CA CYS A 228 13.91 -2.65 7.24
C CYS A 228 13.84 -2.86 5.72
N ALA A 229 12.63 -2.80 5.14
CA ALA A 229 12.44 -2.97 3.70
C ALA A 229 12.95 -1.81 2.84
N GLU A 230 13.30 -0.67 3.46
CA GLU A 230 13.89 0.50 2.79
C GLU A 230 15.43 0.54 2.93
N CYS A 231 16.00 0.48 4.15
CA CYS A 231 17.46 0.56 4.35
C CYS A 231 18.18 -0.79 4.58
N LYS A 232 17.46 -1.91 4.65
CA LYS A 232 18.00 -3.26 4.92
C LYS A 232 18.78 -3.39 6.24
N LYS A 233 18.67 -2.40 7.14
CA LYS A 233 19.25 -2.47 8.49
C LYS A 233 18.33 -3.28 9.43
N PRO A 234 18.89 -4.00 10.41
CA PRO A 234 18.08 -4.64 11.46
C PRO A 234 17.21 -3.62 12.18
N MET A 235 15.94 -3.97 12.38
CA MET A 235 14.98 -3.17 13.15
C MET A 235 15.04 -3.57 14.63
N GLU A 236 14.96 -2.58 15.49
CA GLU A 236 14.85 -2.80 16.94
C GLU A 236 13.43 -3.22 17.32
N LYS A 237 13.33 -4.22 18.20
CA LYS A 237 12.04 -4.71 18.71
C LYS A 237 11.66 -3.95 19.97
N TYR A 238 10.49 -3.32 19.95
CA TYR A 238 9.88 -2.67 21.12
C TYR A 238 8.50 -3.28 21.41
N VAL A 239 8.18 -3.44 22.70
CA VAL A 239 6.80 -3.70 23.14
C VAL A 239 6.15 -2.35 23.40
N LEU A 240 5.14 -2.01 22.60
CA LEU A 240 4.42 -0.74 22.72
C LEU A 240 3.04 -0.96 23.35
N TYR A 241 2.80 -0.30 24.48
CA TYR A 241 1.45 -0.08 25.00
C TYR A 241 0.98 1.29 24.55
N ARG A 242 -0.08 1.36 23.74
CA ARG A 242 -0.66 2.64 23.29
C ARG A 242 -2.04 2.79 23.93
N CYS A 243 -2.18 3.78 24.80
CA CYS A 243 -3.48 4.30 25.19
C CYS A 243 -3.92 5.27 24.10
N CYS A 244 -4.98 4.93 23.35
CA CYS A 244 -5.58 5.83 22.38
C CYS A 244 -6.85 6.39 23.00
N THR A 245 -6.95 7.71 23.11
CA THR A 245 -8.24 8.39 23.19
C THR A 245 -8.84 8.43 21.79
N ASP A 246 -10.11 8.07 21.69
CA ASP A 246 -10.90 8.03 20.46
C ASP A 246 -10.85 9.33 19.62
#